data_AF-A0A6G1C165-F1
#
_entry.id   AF-A0A6G1C165-F1
#
_cell.length_a   1.000
_cell.length_b   1.000
_cell.length_c   1.000
_cell.angle_alpha   90.00
_cell.angle_beta   90.00
_cell.angle_gamma   90.00
#
_symmetry.space_group_name_H-M   'P 1'
#
loop_
_entity.id
_entity.type
_entity.pdbx_description
1 polymer ?
#
loop_
_entity_poly.entity_id
_entity_poly.type
_entity_poly.pdbx_seq_one_letter_code
_entity_poly.pdbx_strand_id
1 'polypeptide(L)'
;MERAAAEMEMERRLRDIGARFSSLPDGDELLRLLEDVLKLIVEAFRELDDVDCSSYGTRVSMLETFAEIRGCNLLLDLDCNDLIQDMFHYFFRTTSYATSFFAFLCHIFTTLSVSILLGSVKWITVIFSCVLDFEKCL
;
A
#
# COMPACT_ATOMS: atom_id res chain seq x y z
N MET A 1 -57.72 7.59 0.86
CA MET A 1 -57.13 6.27 0.55
C MET A 1 -55.86 6.43 -0.29
N GLU A 2 -55.87 7.22 -1.37
CA GLU A 2 -54.70 7.39 -2.27
C GLU A 2 -53.45 8.02 -1.62
N ARG A 3 -53.59 8.96 -0.68
CA ARG A 3 -52.43 9.54 0.03
C ARG A 3 -51.64 8.51 0.83
N ALA A 4 -52.31 7.59 1.51
CA ALA A 4 -51.68 6.53 2.29
C ALA A 4 -50.97 5.51 1.39
N ALA A 5 -51.51 5.25 0.19
CA ALA A 5 -50.86 4.40 -0.81
C ALA A 5 -49.58 5.05 -1.36
N ALA A 6 -49.60 6.37 -1.58
CA ALA A 6 -48.42 7.11 -2.05
C ALA A 6 -47.29 7.16 -1.00
N GLU A 7 -47.62 7.33 0.29
CA GLU A 7 -46.64 7.27 1.38
C GLU A 7 -46.02 5.87 1.52
N MET A 8 -46.86 4.82 1.45
CA MET A 8 -46.40 3.44 1.55
C MET A 8 -45.46 3.06 0.39
N GLU A 9 -45.75 3.52 -0.83
CA GLU A 9 -44.87 3.30 -1.99
C GLU A 9 -43.54 4.07 -1.86
N MET A 10 -43.57 5.31 -1.36
CA MET A 10 -42.35 6.07 -1.09
C MET A 10 -41.45 5.35 -0.09
N GLU A 11 -42.00 4.87 1.02
CA GLU A 11 -41.23 4.09 1.99
C GLU A 11 -40.69 2.80 1.40
N ARG A 12 -41.47 2.11 0.54
CA ARG A 12 -41.03 0.90 -0.14
C ARG A 12 -39.81 1.19 -1.02
N ARG A 13 -39.84 2.31 -1.75
CA ARG A 13 -38.72 2.76 -2.59
C ARG A 13 -37.49 3.17 -1.78
N LEU A 14 -37.68 3.83 -0.64
CA LEU A 14 -36.58 4.17 0.27
C LEU A 14 -35.91 2.91 0.85
N ARG A 15 -36.71 1.90 1.24
CA ARG A 15 -36.20 0.61 1.70
C ARG A 15 -35.42 -0.13 0.61
N ASP A 16 -35.91 -0.12 -0.63
CA ASP A 16 -35.22 -0.72 -1.78
C ASP A 16 -33.87 -0.04 -2.06
N ILE A 17 -33.84 1.30 -2.05
CA ILE A 17 -32.60 2.06 -2.20
C ILE A 17 -31.62 1.75 -1.06
N GLY A 18 -32.09 1.73 0.19
CA GLY A 18 -31.27 1.38 1.36
C GLY A 18 -30.65 -0.01 1.24
N ALA A 19 -31.43 -1.02 0.82
CA ALA A 19 -30.95 -2.38 0.61
C ALA A 19 -29.88 -2.48 -0.49
N ARG A 20 -30.01 -1.69 -1.57
CA ARG A 20 -29.02 -1.63 -2.66
C ARG A 20 -27.70 -0.99 -2.23
N PHE A 21 -27.73 -0.05 -1.29
CA PHE A 21 -26.52 0.49 -0.67
C PHE A 21 -25.84 -0.54 0.24
N SER A 22 -26.62 -1.33 0.99
CA SER A 22 -26.11 -2.38 1.86
C SER A 22 -25.60 -3.63 1.11
N SER A 23 -25.93 -3.80 -0.17
CA SER A 23 -25.49 -4.93 -1.01
C SER A 23 -24.31 -4.60 -1.93
N LEU A 24 -23.86 -3.34 -1.97
CA LEU A 24 -22.56 -3.03 -2.56
C LEU A 24 -21.50 -3.75 -1.74
N PRO A 25 -20.42 -4.28 -2.36
CA PRO A 25 -19.30 -4.78 -1.57
C PRO A 25 -18.94 -3.68 -0.59
N ASP A 26 -18.93 -4.04 0.69
CA ASP A 26 -18.67 -3.06 1.73
C ASP A 26 -17.34 -2.38 1.38
N GLY A 27 -17.24 -1.08 1.59
CA GLY A 27 -15.98 -0.36 1.29
C GLY A 27 -14.79 -1.05 1.97
N ASP A 28 -15.08 -1.67 3.11
CA ASP A 28 -14.19 -2.49 3.93
C ASP A 28 -13.75 -3.79 3.24
N GLU A 29 -14.58 -4.45 2.43
CA GLU A 29 -14.19 -5.67 1.71
C GLU A 29 -13.19 -5.37 0.59
N LEU A 30 -13.38 -4.25 -0.13
CA LEU A 30 -12.42 -3.79 -1.14
C LEU A 30 -11.08 -3.38 -0.50
N LEU A 31 -11.12 -2.70 0.65
CA LEU A 31 -9.92 -2.31 1.39
C LEU A 31 -9.12 -3.53 1.85
N ARG A 32 -9.79 -4.58 2.35
CA ARG A 32 -9.14 -5.84 2.77
C ARG A 32 -8.50 -6.58 1.60
N LEU A 33 -9.18 -6.65 0.46
CA LEU A 33 -8.60 -7.25 -0.75
C LEU A 33 -7.37 -6.47 -1.23
N LEU A 34 -7.40 -5.14 -1.15
CA LEU A 34 -6.26 -4.31 -1.50
C LEU A 34 -5.08 -4.54 -0.54
N GLU A 35 -5.35 -4.63 0.76
CA GLU A 35 -4.36 -4.96 1.78
C GLU A 35 -3.69 -6.32 1.51
N ASP A 36 -4.49 -7.36 1.21
CA ASP A 36 -3.98 -8.70 0.93
C ASP A 36 -3.13 -8.75 -0.34
N VAL A 37 -3.52 -8.02 -1.39
CA VAL A 37 -2.71 -7.91 -2.62
C VAL A 37 -1.39 -7.19 -2.35
N LEU A 38 -1.41 -6.10 -1.59
CA LEU A 38 -0.19 -5.37 -1.25
C LEU A 38 0.75 -6.22 -0.39
N LYS A 39 0.22 -7.03 0.53
CA LYS A 39 1.00 -8.03 1.29
C LYS A 39 1.74 -9.00 0.38
N LEU A 40 1.04 -9.61 -0.57
CA LEU A 40 1.63 -10.55 -1.52
C LEU A 40 2.74 -9.91 -2.36
N ILE A 41 2.55 -8.64 -2.77
CA ILE A 41 3.57 -7.90 -3.53
C ILE A 41 4.82 -7.65 -2.66
N VAL A 42 4.65 -7.21 -1.42
CA VAL A 42 5.77 -6.97 -0.50
C VAL A 42 6.51 -8.28 -0.18
N GLU A 43 5.80 -9.38 0.01
CA GLU A 43 6.41 -10.70 0.21
C GLU A 43 7.21 -11.15 -1.02
N ALA A 44 6.73 -10.87 -2.23
CA ALA A 44 7.47 -11.17 -3.46
C ALA A 44 8.83 -10.43 -3.53
N PHE A 45 8.97 -9.29 -2.83
CA PHE A 45 10.22 -8.54 -2.76
C PHE A 45 11.26 -9.16 -1.81
N ARG A 46 10.87 -10.14 -0.98
CA ARG A 46 11.80 -10.82 -0.04
C ARG A 46 13.03 -11.41 -0.72
N GLU A 47 12.86 -11.94 -1.93
CA GLU A 47 13.90 -12.62 -2.71
C GLU A 47 14.56 -11.71 -3.76
N LEU A 48 14.51 -10.38 -3.56
CA LEU A 48 15.24 -9.43 -4.40
C LEU A 48 16.75 -9.44 -4.16
N ASP A 49 17.22 -10.06 -3.08
CA ASP A 49 18.64 -10.31 -2.83
C ASP A 49 19.20 -11.49 -3.63
N ASP A 50 18.35 -12.39 -4.12
CA ASP A 50 18.72 -13.52 -4.99
C ASP A 50 18.70 -13.11 -6.47
N VAL A 51 19.79 -12.45 -6.89
CA VAL A 51 20.00 -11.93 -8.26
C VAL A 51 20.17 -13.04 -9.30
N ASP A 52 20.59 -14.24 -8.88
CA ASP A 52 20.81 -15.39 -9.76
C ASP A 52 19.50 -16.16 -10.05
N CYS A 53 18.41 -15.81 -9.37
CA CYS A 53 17.11 -16.45 -9.57
C CYS A 53 16.46 -16.07 -10.91
N SER A 54 15.88 -17.06 -11.60
CA SER A 54 15.23 -16.85 -12.90
C SER A 54 14.03 -15.89 -12.87
N SER A 55 13.41 -15.70 -11.69
CA SER A 55 12.32 -14.75 -11.46
C SER A 55 12.78 -13.35 -11.03
N TYR A 56 14.09 -13.09 -10.91
CA TYR A 56 14.62 -11.78 -10.50
C TYR A 56 14.10 -10.64 -11.39
N GLY A 57 14.14 -10.80 -12.71
CA GLY A 57 13.64 -9.80 -13.65
C GLY A 57 12.15 -9.50 -13.48
N THR A 58 11.34 -10.53 -13.18
CA THR A 58 9.91 -10.36 -12.89
C THR A 58 9.70 -9.60 -11.58
N ARG A 59 10.47 -9.91 -10.54
CA ARG A 59 10.39 -9.21 -9.24
C ARG A 59 10.80 -7.73 -9.35
N VAL A 60 11.84 -7.43 -10.14
CA VAL A 60 12.23 -6.05 -10.44
C VAL A 60 11.12 -5.30 -11.18
N SER A 61 10.49 -5.92 -12.19
CA SER A 61 9.36 -5.31 -12.91
C SER A 61 8.13 -5.07 -12.03
N MET A 62 7.85 -5.98 -11.09
CA MET A 62 6.83 -5.79 -10.06
C MET A 62 7.17 -4.60 -9.15
N LEU A 63 8.44 -4.46 -8.75
CA LEU A 63 8.90 -3.35 -7.92
C LEU A 63 8.79 -2.00 -8.64
N GLU A 64 9.17 -1.95 -9.92
CA GLU A 64 9.01 -0.75 -10.75
C GLU A 64 7.54 -0.35 -10.86
N THR A 65 6.66 -1.30 -11.17
CA THR A 65 5.21 -1.06 -11.22
C THR A 65 4.67 -0.59 -9.87
N PHE A 66 5.11 -1.20 -8.78
CA PHE A 66 4.73 -0.82 -7.42
C PHE A 66 5.14 0.63 -7.09
N ALA A 67 6.32 1.05 -7.53
CA ALA A 67 6.78 2.41 -7.39
C ALA A 67 5.95 3.40 -8.24
N GLU A 68 5.62 3.03 -9.48
CA GLU A 68 4.80 3.86 -10.39
C GLU A 68 3.40 4.13 -9.82
N ILE A 69 2.73 3.10 -9.28
CA ILE A 69 1.41 3.26 -8.66
C ILE A 69 1.48 3.91 -7.27
N ARG A 70 2.68 4.25 -6.79
CA ARG A 70 2.92 4.76 -5.44
C ARG A 70 2.39 3.81 -4.36
N GLY A 71 2.63 2.50 -4.52
CA GLY A 71 2.15 1.44 -3.63
C GLY A 71 2.54 1.65 -2.17
N CYS A 72 3.67 2.31 -1.91
CA CYS A 72 4.07 2.72 -0.56
C CYS A 72 3.05 3.66 0.09
N ASN A 73 2.45 4.59 -0.66
CA ASN A 73 1.39 5.47 -0.15
C ASN A 73 0.13 4.68 0.18
N LEU A 74 -0.23 3.69 -0.63
CA LEU A 74 -1.37 2.82 -0.36
C LEU A 74 -1.15 2.02 0.93
N LEU A 75 0.05 1.47 1.16
CA LEU A 75 0.39 0.80 2.41
C LEU A 75 0.26 1.72 3.63
N LEU A 76 0.65 2.99 3.51
CA LEU A 76 0.47 3.96 4.60
C LEU A 76 -0.98 4.36 4.83
N ASP A 77 -1.76 4.53 3.75
CA ASP A 77 -3.17 4.89 3.86
C ASP A 77 -3.98 3.77 4.53
N LEU A 78 -3.51 2.53 4.39
CA LEU A 78 -4.01 1.34 5.08
C LEU A 78 -3.36 1.09 6.46
N ASP A 79 -2.51 2.00 6.95
CA ASP A 79 -1.73 1.87 8.20
C ASP A 79 -0.94 0.54 8.33
N CYS A 80 -0.51 -0.03 7.20
CA CYS A 80 0.29 -1.25 7.10
C CYS A 80 1.79 -1.02 7.34
N ASN A 81 2.14 -0.40 8.48
CA ASN A 81 3.52 0.01 8.78
C ASN A 81 4.51 -1.16 8.85
N ASP A 82 4.08 -2.32 9.35
CA ASP A 82 4.93 -3.51 9.47
C ASP A 82 5.42 -4.00 8.09
N LEU A 83 4.54 -3.96 7.09
CA LEU A 83 4.86 -4.33 5.70
C LEU A 83 5.84 -3.35 5.06
N ILE A 84 5.68 -2.06 5.36
CA ILE A 84 6.62 -1.04 4.88
C ILE A 84 8.00 -1.29 5.47
N GLN A 85 8.06 -1.62 6.76
CA GLN A 85 9.31 -1.95 7.44
C GLN A 85 9.96 -3.21 6.87
N ASP A 86 9.19 -4.28 6.64
CA ASP A 86 9.67 -5.51 5.99
C ASP A 86 10.24 -5.22 4.61
N MET A 87 9.53 -4.40 3.82
CA MET A 87 9.97 -3.99 2.49
C MET A 87 11.31 -3.26 2.54
N PHE A 88 11.48 -2.31 3.46
CA PHE A 88 12.76 -1.66 3.69
C PHE A 88 13.84 -2.65 4.10
N HIS A 89 13.54 -3.60 4.98
CA HIS A 89 14.46 -4.67 5.37
C HIS A 89 14.91 -5.52 4.19
N TYR A 90 14.01 -5.92 3.29
CA TYR A 90 14.36 -6.68 2.08
C TYR A 90 15.31 -5.88 1.20
N PHE A 91 15.04 -4.60 0.96
CA PHE A 91 15.97 -3.76 0.21
C PHE A 91 17.31 -3.56 0.92
N PHE A 92 17.31 -3.43 2.26
CA PHE A 92 18.53 -3.33 3.05
C PHE A 92 19.36 -4.63 3.05
N ARG A 93 18.74 -5.80 2.80
CA ARG A 93 19.48 -7.07 2.62
C ARG A 93 20.08 -7.20 1.23
N THR A 94 19.38 -6.73 0.18
CA THR A 94 19.90 -6.68 -1.19
C THR A 94 21.15 -5.77 -1.32
N THR A 95 21.35 -4.86 -0.37
CA THR A 95 22.28 -3.71 -0.53
C THR A 95 23.69 -3.88 -0.04
N SER A 96 24.12 -5.11 0.24
CA SER A 96 25.54 -5.37 0.40
C SER A 96 26.37 -5.07 -0.87
N TYR A 97 25.78 -4.81 -2.06
CA TYR A 97 26.54 -4.70 -3.33
C TYR A 97 26.15 -3.68 -4.44
N ALA A 98 25.08 -2.86 -4.39
CA ALA A 98 24.61 -2.17 -5.62
C ALA A 98 24.32 -0.65 -5.55
N THR A 99 24.98 0.11 -6.43
CA THR A 99 24.81 1.54 -6.75
C THR A 99 23.39 1.92 -7.19
N SER A 100 22.63 0.96 -7.75
CA SER A 100 21.23 1.13 -8.18
C SER A 100 20.26 1.39 -7.02
N PHE A 101 20.61 0.95 -5.80
CA PHE A 101 19.81 1.20 -4.61
C PHE A 101 19.83 2.67 -4.18
N PHE A 102 20.97 3.36 -4.35
CA PHE A 102 21.03 4.79 -4.06
C PHE A 102 20.10 5.58 -4.99
N ALA A 103 19.93 5.15 -6.25
CA ALA A 103 18.98 5.77 -7.17
C ALA A 103 17.53 5.47 -6.79
N PHE A 104 17.21 4.23 -6.38
CA PHE A 104 15.88 3.86 -5.94
C PHE A 104 15.49 4.50 -4.61
N LEU A 105 16.38 4.48 -3.61
CA LEU A 105 16.23 5.24 -2.38
C LEU A 105 16.13 6.72 -2.67
N CYS A 106 17.00 7.31 -3.49
CA CYS A 106 16.91 8.73 -3.83
C CYS A 106 15.57 9.04 -4.50
N HIS A 107 15.07 8.20 -5.40
CA HIS A 107 13.77 8.38 -6.04
C HIS A 107 12.61 8.23 -5.05
N ILE A 108 12.61 7.19 -4.21
CA ILE A 108 11.67 6.99 -3.12
C ILE A 108 11.71 8.20 -2.18
N PHE A 109 12.89 8.58 -1.66
CA PHE A 109 13.08 9.75 -0.80
C PHE A 109 12.69 11.07 -1.48
N THR A 110 12.87 11.23 -2.79
CA THR A 110 12.44 12.43 -3.54
C THR A 110 10.91 12.44 -3.68
N THR A 111 10.31 11.29 -3.98
CA THR A 111 8.85 11.14 -4.05
C THR A 111 8.21 11.33 -2.67
N LEU A 112 8.83 10.78 -1.63
CA LEU A 112 8.43 10.88 -0.23
C LEU A 112 8.61 12.31 0.29
N SER A 113 9.70 13.01 -0.05
CA SER A 113 9.90 14.41 0.34
C SER A 113 8.90 15.36 -0.33
N VAL A 114 8.49 15.07 -1.57
CA VAL A 114 7.36 15.77 -2.23
C VAL A 114 6.03 15.47 -1.50
N SER A 115 5.80 14.25 -1.05
CA SER A 115 4.62 13.89 -0.22
C SER A 115 4.65 14.49 1.19
N ILE A 116 5.83 14.66 1.80
CA ILE A 116 6.03 15.33 3.09
C ILE A 116 5.77 16.84 2.97
N LEU A 117 6.19 17.48 1.88
CA LEU A 117 5.86 18.88 1.57
C LEU A 117 4.34 19.11 1.39
N LEU A 118 3.59 18.07 1.01
CA LEU A 118 2.13 18.07 0.96
C LEU A 118 1.45 17.80 2.32
N GLY A 119 2.22 17.64 3.41
CA GLY A 119 1.72 17.64 4.80
C GLY A 119 1.56 16.28 5.48
N SER A 120 2.01 15.18 4.85
CA SER A 120 1.88 13.84 5.45
C SER A 120 3.05 13.52 6.41
N VAL A 121 2.93 13.92 7.68
CA VAL A 121 3.95 13.65 8.73
C VAL A 121 4.08 12.17 9.12
N LYS A 122 3.13 11.30 8.73
CA LYS A 122 3.18 9.85 8.97
C LYS A 122 4.43 9.17 8.38
N TRP A 123 4.96 9.72 7.29
CA TRP A 123 6.19 9.21 6.67
C TRP A 123 7.43 9.43 7.52
N ILE A 124 7.49 10.52 8.28
CA ILE A 124 8.66 10.86 9.10
C ILE A 124 8.87 9.80 10.17
N THR A 125 7.78 9.34 10.81
CA THR A 125 7.87 8.30 11.85
C THR A 125 8.30 6.95 11.27
N VAL A 126 7.80 6.57 10.09
CA VAL A 126 8.15 5.29 9.47
C VAL A 126 9.59 5.28 8.98
N ILE A 127 10.04 6.35 8.30
CA ILE A 127 11.44 6.47 7.85
C ILE A 127 12.38 6.48 9.06
N PHE A 128 12.05 7.26 10.11
CA PHE A 128 12.88 7.33 11.30
C PHE A 128 12.97 5.98 12.02
N SER A 129 11.85 5.23 12.11
CA SER A 129 11.86 3.86 12.64
C SER A 129 12.73 2.92 11.81
N CYS A 130 12.60 2.96 10.49
CA CYS A 130 13.39 2.12 9.59
C CYS A 130 14.89 2.42 9.67
N VAL A 131 15.26 3.70 9.78
CA VAL A 131 16.67 4.13 9.94
C VAL A 131 17.23 3.70 11.30
N LEU A 132 16.46 3.88 12.38
CA LEU A 132 16.86 3.43 13.71
C LEU A 132 16.99 1.91 13.82
N ASP A 133 16.10 1.15 13.18
CA ASP A 133 16.18 -0.32 13.18
C ASP A 133 17.33 -0.81 12.29
N PHE A 134 17.64 -0.13 11.18
CA PHE A 134 18.84 -0.39 10.41
C PHE A 134 20.13 -0.15 11.23
N GLU A 135 20.21 0.96 11.97
CA GLU A 135 21.36 1.28 12.82
C GLU A 135 21.58 0.24 13.95
N LYS A 136 20.50 -0.38 14.46
CA LYS A 136 20.59 -1.49 15.42
C LYS A 136 20.98 -2.83 14.78
N CYS A 137 20.77 -3.00 13.48
CA CYS A 137 21.12 -4.21 12.75
C CYS A 137 22.57 -4.22 12.22
N LEU A 138 23.31 -3.11 12.39
CA LEU A 138 24.72 -2.95 12.06
C LEU A 138 25.63 -3.29 13.25
#